data_AF-A0A0F9DTY9-F1
#
_entry.id   AF-A0A0F9DTY9-F1
#
_cell.length_a   1.000
_cell.length_b   1.000
_cell.length_c   1.000
_cell.angle_alpha   90.00
_cell.angle_beta   90.00
_cell.angle_gamma   90.00
#
_symmetry.space_group_name_H-M   'P 1'
#
loop_
_entity.id
_entity.type
_entity.pdbx_description
1 polymer ?
#
loop_
_entity_poly.entity_id
_entity_poly.type
_entity_poly.pdbx_seq_one_letter_code
_entity_poly.pdbx_strand_id
1 'polypeptide(L)'
;PVRSSTGMHRGGVLRSFAGGLKAMNYQEKVDEPWLSWYPCEVKASDTTLIVEDQLSALKGSRVADTVALMGTALSLEKLMEIVKHNNNKVLLLLDADATAKAVKFLRRFSWVSSLTVKPLTKDLKYYTTEEMETLL
;
A
#
# COMPACT_ATOMS: atom_id res chain seq x y z
N PRO A 1 1.27 11.69 8.08
CA PRO A 1 0.82 10.89 9.25
C PRO A 1 0.67 9.42 8.81
N VAL A 2 0.81 8.49 9.75
CA VAL A 2 0.55 7.05 9.52
C VAL A 2 -0.73 6.70 10.24
N ARG A 3 -1.67 6.09 9.51
CA ARG A 3 -3.00 5.73 10.01
C ARG A 3 -3.33 4.28 9.68
N SER A 4 -4.04 3.63 10.60
CA SER A 4 -4.65 2.31 10.39
C SER A 4 -5.83 2.37 9.41
N SER A 5 -6.36 1.20 9.04
CA SER A 5 -7.56 1.07 8.20
C SER A 5 -8.80 1.74 8.80
N THR A 6 -8.86 1.88 10.13
CA THR A 6 -9.97 2.57 10.83
C THR A 6 -9.70 4.06 11.07
N GLY A 7 -8.59 4.59 10.55
CA GLY A 7 -8.21 6.00 10.69
C GLY A 7 -7.46 6.33 11.99
N MET A 8 -7.27 5.36 12.90
CA MET A 8 -6.50 5.55 14.14
C MET A 8 -5.04 5.91 13.84
N HIS A 9 -4.50 6.85 14.61
CA HIS A 9 -3.11 7.28 14.49
C HIS A 9 -2.14 6.17 14.92
N ARG A 10 -1.09 5.92 14.12
CA ARG A 10 -0.02 4.95 14.42
C ARG A 10 1.37 5.58 14.53
N GLY A 11 1.49 6.84 14.11
CA GLY A 11 2.76 7.57 14.11
C GLY A 11 2.94 8.45 12.88
N GLY A 12 4.19 8.68 12.50
CA GLY A 12 4.56 9.61 11.44
C GLY A 12 5.79 9.21 10.65
N VAL A 13 5.88 9.71 9.43
CA VAL A 13 7.10 9.73 8.64
C VAL A 13 7.49 11.18 8.42
N LEU A 14 8.71 11.52 8.82
CA LEU A 14 9.31 12.83 8.65
C LEU A 14 10.30 12.73 7.49
N ARG A 15 10.22 13.61 6.50
CA ARG A 15 11.15 13.65 5.36
C ARG A 15 12.10 14.83 5.48
N SER A 16 13.38 14.60 5.22
CA SER A 16 14.35 15.68 5.12
C SER A 16 14.40 16.20 3.69
N PHE A 17 14.42 17.53 3.55
CA PHE A 17 14.66 18.23 2.28
C PHE A 17 16.04 18.89 2.21
N ALA A 18 16.74 18.96 3.35
CA ALA A 18 18.15 19.29 3.41
C ALA A 18 18.97 17.99 3.39
N GLY A 19 20.07 17.95 2.64
CA GLY A 19 20.90 16.74 2.48
C GLY A 19 21.19 16.03 3.81
N GLY A 20 21.09 14.70 3.83
CA GLY A 20 21.20 13.88 5.05
C GLY A 20 20.26 12.67 5.04
N LEU A 21 19.77 12.28 6.23
CA LEU A 21 18.80 11.19 6.38
C LEU A 21 17.51 11.50 5.60
N LYS A 22 17.20 10.71 4.57
CA LYS A 22 16.07 10.97 3.65
C LYS A 22 14.71 10.95 4.34
N ALA A 23 14.52 10.04 5.29
CA ALA A 23 13.28 9.92 6.05
C ALA A 23 13.55 9.31 7.44
N MET A 24 12.74 9.71 8.41
CA MET A 24 12.71 9.17 9.76
C MET A 24 11.29 8.67 10.07
N ASN A 25 11.20 7.45 10.54
CA ASN A 25 9.94 6.84 10.95
C ASN A 25 9.80 6.98 12.46
N TYR A 26 8.63 7.45 12.91
CA TYR A 26 8.22 7.46 14.31
C TYR A 26 7.00 6.56 14.44
N GLN A 27 7.17 5.39 15.04
CA GLN A 27 6.11 4.42 15.26
C GLN A 27 5.69 4.46 16.73
N GLU A 28 4.46 4.94 16.97
CA GLU A 28 3.91 5.03 18.33
C GLU A 28 3.29 3.69 18.77
N LYS A 29 2.70 2.96 17.83
CA LYS A 29 2.12 1.64 18.03
C LYS A 29 3.03 0.57 17.44
N VAL A 30 4.06 0.18 18.20
CA VAL A 30 5.11 -0.76 17.76
C VAL A 30 4.60 -2.18 17.51
N ASP A 31 3.54 -2.58 18.21
CA ASP A 31 2.93 -3.92 18.09
C ASP A 31 1.90 -4.03 16.96
N GLU A 32 1.62 -2.95 16.25
CA GLU A 32 0.68 -2.93 15.13
C GLU A 32 1.39 -3.00 13.78
N PRO A 33 0.73 -3.54 12.72
CA PRO A 33 1.28 -3.53 11.38
C PRO A 33 1.66 -2.11 10.93
N TRP A 34 2.93 -1.94 10.54
CA TRP A 34 3.43 -0.69 9.98
C TRP A 34 2.94 -0.52 8.54
N LEU A 35 1.70 -0.03 8.44
CA LEU A 35 0.95 0.27 7.23
C LEU A 35 0.38 1.70 7.34
N SER A 36 0.27 2.38 6.20
CA SER A 36 -0.41 3.68 6.14
C SER A 36 -1.56 3.60 5.15
N TRP A 37 -2.78 3.72 5.67
CA TRP A 37 -4.01 3.65 4.89
C TRP A 37 -4.44 5.02 4.38
N TYR A 38 -4.90 5.02 3.13
CA TYR A 38 -5.42 6.17 2.38
C TYR A 38 -6.76 5.76 1.77
N PRO A 39 -7.88 6.06 2.44
CA PRO A 39 -9.21 5.70 1.95
C PRO A 39 -9.53 6.46 0.65
N CYS A 40 -10.35 5.86 -0.20
CA CYS A 40 -10.73 6.47 -1.46
C CYS A 40 -11.58 7.72 -1.24
N GLU A 41 -11.21 8.83 -1.88
CA GLU A 41 -11.87 10.13 -1.66
C GLU A 41 -13.20 10.28 -2.43
N VAL A 42 -13.35 9.56 -3.55
CA VAL A 42 -14.40 9.85 -4.54
C VAL A 42 -15.53 8.82 -4.53
N LYS A 43 -15.23 7.56 -4.21
CA LYS A 43 -16.21 6.46 -4.23
C LYS A 43 -15.82 5.35 -3.27
N ALA A 44 -16.82 4.65 -2.73
CA ALA A 44 -16.58 3.33 -2.16
C ALA A 44 -16.05 2.42 -3.29
N SER A 45 -14.90 1.79 -3.07
CA SER A 45 -14.26 0.89 -4.03
C SER A 45 -14.17 -0.50 -3.43
N ASP A 46 -14.64 -1.50 -4.17
CA ASP A 46 -14.46 -2.91 -3.82
C ASP A 46 -13.01 -3.39 -4.02
N THR A 47 -12.11 -2.49 -4.44
CA THR A 47 -10.69 -2.80 -4.64
C THR A 47 -9.82 -2.14 -3.59
N THR A 48 -8.86 -2.88 -3.06
CA THR A 48 -7.77 -2.35 -2.24
C THR A 48 -6.44 -2.47 -2.96
N LEU A 49 -5.72 -1.36 -3.08
CA LEU A 49 -4.39 -1.30 -3.68
C LEU A 49 -3.32 -1.38 -2.59
N ILE A 50 -2.34 -2.25 -2.76
CA ILE A 50 -1.15 -2.35 -1.90
C ILE A 50 0.04 -1.78 -2.68
N VAL A 51 0.70 -0.78 -2.11
CA VAL A 51 1.79 -0.04 -2.77
C VAL A 51 2.98 0.13 -1.83
N GLU A 52 4.14 0.50 -2.37
CA GLU A 52 5.39 0.58 -1.59
C GLU A 52 5.40 1.76 -0.60
N ASP A 53 5.04 2.96 -1.08
CA ASP A 53 5.23 4.21 -0.36
C ASP A 53 3.96 5.08 -0.24
N GLN A 54 4.02 6.08 0.63
CA GLN A 54 2.92 6.98 0.95
C GLN A 54 2.50 7.89 -0.22
N LEU A 55 3.42 8.28 -1.10
CA LEU A 55 3.09 9.14 -2.24
C LEU A 55 2.32 8.35 -3.30
N SER A 56 2.74 7.12 -3.55
CA SER A 56 2.01 6.16 -4.36
C SER A 56 0.64 5.83 -3.76
N ALA A 57 0.55 5.74 -2.43
CA ALA A 57 -0.74 5.48 -1.78
C ALA A 57 -1.72 6.65 -1.89
N LEU A 58 -1.21 7.87 -1.71
CA LEU A 58 -1.98 9.10 -1.93
C LEU A 58 -2.44 9.24 -3.39
N LYS A 59 -1.65 8.74 -4.36
CA LYS A 59 -2.07 8.71 -5.76
C LYS A 59 -3.17 7.67 -5.98
N GLY A 60 -3.02 6.48 -5.41
CA GLY A 60 -3.99 5.37 -5.50
C GLY A 60 -5.34 5.67 -4.88
N SER A 61 -5.36 6.43 -3.78
CA SER A 61 -6.61 6.82 -3.09
C SER A 61 -7.56 7.66 -3.94
N ARG A 62 -7.12 8.15 -5.09
CA ARG A 62 -8.00 8.82 -6.06
C ARG A 62 -8.96 7.87 -6.76
N VAL A 63 -8.66 6.57 -6.80
CA VAL A 63 -9.45 5.57 -7.55
C VAL A 63 -9.92 4.38 -6.73
N ALA A 64 -9.20 4.04 -5.64
CA ALA A 64 -9.51 2.92 -4.76
C ALA A 64 -8.87 3.07 -3.38
N ASP A 65 -9.37 2.35 -2.37
CA ASP A 65 -8.73 2.30 -1.06
C ASP A 65 -7.30 1.81 -1.23
N THR A 66 -6.33 2.53 -0.65
CA THR A 66 -4.92 2.22 -0.88
C THR A 66 -4.14 2.17 0.42
N VAL A 67 -3.22 1.22 0.52
CA VAL A 67 -2.36 1.02 1.67
C VAL A 67 -0.89 0.99 1.27
N ALA A 68 -0.07 1.80 1.94
CA ALA A 68 1.38 1.78 1.77
C ALA A 68 2.03 0.74 2.71
N LEU A 69 2.99 -0.03 2.17
CA LEU A 69 3.85 -0.94 2.92
C LEU A 69 4.98 -0.23 3.68
N MET A 70 5.13 1.08 3.49
CA MET A 70 6.06 1.92 4.24
C MET A 70 7.53 1.49 4.11
N GLY A 71 7.92 0.99 2.94
CA GLY A 71 9.31 0.55 2.67
C GLY A 71 9.68 -0.79 3.33
N THR A 72 8.69 -1.63 3.65
CA THR A 72 8.91 -2.91 4.35
C THR A 72 8.16 -4.05 3.67
N ALA A 73 8.63 -5.29 3.85
CA ALA A 73 8.02 -6.44 3.19
C ALA A 73 6.55 -6.67 3.62
N LEU A 74 5.74 -7.23 2.71
CA LEU A 74 4.39 -7.72 3.01
C LEU A 74 4.49 -8.97 3.90
N SER A 75 4.11 -8.84 5.17
CA SER A 75 4.03 -9.95 6.12
C SER A 75 2.62 -10.54 6.17
N LEU A 76 2.46 -11.69 6.82
CA LEU A 76 1.13 -12.29 7.05
C LEU A 76 0.23 -11.35 7.86
N GLU A 77 0.74 -10.73 8.93
CA GLU A 77 -0.04 -9.81 9.77
C GLU A 77 -0.57 -8.61 8.98
N LYS A 78 0.27 -8.01 8.13
CA LYS A 78 -0.14 -6.95 7.21
C LYS A 78 -1.22 -7.42 6.25
N LEU A 79 -1.02 -8.60 5.64
CA LEU A 79 -2.00 -9.15 4.72
C LEU A 79 -3.33 -9.43 5.41
N MET A 80 -3.31 -9.93 6.65
CA MET A 80 -4.52 -10.16 7.45
C MET A 80 -5.25 -8.86 7.77
N GLU A 81 -4.53 -7.78 8.10
CA GLU A 81 -5.15 -6.45 8.27
C GLU A 81 -5.82 -5.98 6.96
N ILE A 82 -5.14 -6.15 5.83
CA ILE A 82 -5.61 -5.71 4.52
C ILE A 82 -6.87 -6.48 4.10
N VAL A 83 -6.82 -7.81 4.20
CA VAL A 83 -7.94 -8.70 3.85
C VAL A 83 -9.13 -8.49 4.80
N LYS A 84 -8.89 -8.18 6.07
CA LYS A 84 -9.95 -7.83 7.03
C LYS A 84 -10.63 -6.51 6.67
N HIS A 85 -9.90 -5.54 6.11
CA HIS A 85 -10.47 -4.29 5.60
C HIS A 85 -11.33 -4.55 4.36
N ASN A 86 -10.80 -5.29 3.39
CA ASN A 86 -11.51 -5.67 2.18
C ASN A 86 -10.93 -6.97 1.59
N ASN A 87 -11.78 -7.95 1.33
CA ASN A 87 -11.41 -9.23 0.73
C ASN A 87 -12.03 -9.46 -0.67
N ASN A 88 -12.63 -8.45 -1.29
CA ASN A 88 -13.25 -8.58 -2.61
C ASN A 88 -12.17 -8.62 -3.70
N LYS A 89 -11.33 -7.59 -3.78
CA LYS A 89 -10.25 -7.49 -4.75
C LYS A 89 -9.05 -6.74 -4.17
N VAL A 90 -7.91 -7.40 -4.08
CA VAL A 90 -6.68 -6.83 -3.52
C VAL A 90 -5.59 -6.86 -4.59
N LEU A 91 -5.10 -5.70 -4.99
CA LEU A 91 -4.09 -5.54 -6.04
C LEU A 91 -2.76 -5.11 -5.45
N LEU A 92 -1.73 -5.92 -5.66
CA LEU A 92 -0.37 -5.61 -5.26
C LEU A 92 0.36 -4.94 -6.44
N LEU A 93 0.64 -3.64 -6.26
CA LEU A 93 1.20 -2.72 -7.24
C LEU A 93 2.56 -2.22 -6.72
N LEU A 94 3.61 -3.03 -6.90
CA LEU A 94 4.96 -2.70 -6.45
C LEU A 94 5.85 -2.34 -7.64
N ASP A 95 6.95 -1.65 -7.37
CA ASP A 95 8.00 -1.40 -8.35
C ASP A 95 8.59 -2.73 -8.86
N ALA A 96 9.23 -2.70 -10.03
CA ALA A 96 9.63 -3.91 -10.75
C ALA A 96 10.58 -4.83 -9.94
N ASP A 97 11.48 -4.25 -9.14
CA ASP A 97 12.41 -4.97 -8.26
C ASP A 97 11.70 -5.63 -7.06
N ALA A 98 10.67 -4.98 -6.53
CA ALA A 98 9.81 -5.51 -5.47
C ALA A 98 8.78 -6.52 -5.99
N THR A 99 8.38 -6.43 -7.26
CA THR A 99 7.41 -7.33 -7.90
C THR A 99 7.88 -8.78 -7.91
N ALA A 100 9.16 -9.05 -8.17
CA ALA A 100 9.69 -10.42 -8.14
C ALA A 100 9.57 -11.06 -6.74
N LYS A 101 9.78 -10.26 -5.68
CA LYS A 101 9.59 -10.70 -4.29
C LYS A 101 8.11 -10.91 -3.97
N ALA A 102 7.24 -10.04 -4.48
CA ALA A 102 5.79 -10.16 -4.34
C ALA A 102 5.23 -11.44 -4.98
N VAL A 103 5.70 -11.85 -6.15
CA VAL A 103 5.27 -13.11 -6.80
C VAL A 103 5.63 -14.33 -5.93
N LYS A 104 6.81 -14.33 -5.31
CA LYS A 104 7.18 -15.40 -4.35
C LYS A 104 6.24 -15.42 -3.14
N PHE A 105 5.82 -14.24 -2.68
CA PHE A 105 4.87 -14.08 -1.59
C PHE A 105 3.44 -14.52 -1.96
N LEU A 106 2.96 -14.20 -3.17
CA LEU A 106 1.67 -14.69 -3.67
C LEU A 106 1.57 -16.21 -3.60
N ARG A 107 2.63 -16.93 -3.99
CA ARG A 107 2.64 -18.40 -3.91
C ARG A 107 2.45 -18.91 -2.48
N ARG A 108 3.05 -18.21 -1.51
CA ARG A 108 2.93 -18.51 -0.07
C ARG A 108 1.51 -18.25 0.47
N PHE A 109 0.82 -17.25 -0.08
CA PHE A 109 -0.53 -16.84 0.34
C PHE A 109 -1.60 -17.14 -0.71
N SER A 110 -1.40 -18.18 -1.51
CA SER A 110 -2.29 -18.56 -2.62
C SER A 110 -3.72 -18.90 -2.19
N TRP A 111 -3.94 -19.15 -0.89
CA TRP A 111 -5.26 -19.31 -0.28
C TRP A 111 -6.05 -18.00 -0.17
N VAL A 112 -5.43 -16.84 -0.32
CA VAL A 112 -6.09 -15.53 -0.41
C VAL A 112 -6.43 -15.26 -1.88
N SER A 113 -7.59 -15.75 -2.32
CA SER A 113 -8.02 -15.69 -3.73
C SER A 113 -8.22 -14.27 -4.26
N SER A 114 -8.41 -13.28 -3.39
CA SER A 114 -8.60 -11.88 -3.74
C SER A 114 -7.29 -11.16 -4.08
N LEU A 115 -6.13 -11.72 -3.71
CA LEU A 115 -4.84 -11.07 -3.89
C LEU A 115 -4.24 -11.38 -5.27
N THR A 116 -3.99 -10.34 -6.04
CA THR A 116 -3.34 -10.43 -7.36
C THR A 116 -2.20 -9.44 -7.47
N VAL A 117 -1.15 -9.77 -8.23
CA VAL A 117 -0.04 -8.85 -8.53
C VAL A 117 -0.25 -8.29 -9.92
N LYS A 118 -0.24 -6.96 -10.05
CA LYS A 118 -0.20 -6.28 -11.34
C LYS A 118 1.15 -5.55 -11.46
N PRO A 119 2.01 -5.95 -12.40
CA PRO A 119 3.29 -5.28 -12.60
C PRO A 119 3.07 -3.84 -13.09
N LEU A 120 3.86 -2.91 -12.57
CA LEU A 120 3.85 -1.52 -13.01
C LEU A 120 4.90 -1.27 -14.09
N THR A 121 4.62 -0.34 -15.00
CA THR A 121 5.57 0.09 -16.04
C THR A 121 6.47 1.24 -15.59
N LYS A 122 6.03 1.97 -14.56
CA LYS A 122 6.74 3.07 -13.90
C LYS A 122 6.28 3.14 -12.44
N ASP A 123 6.91 3.98 -11.63
CA ASP A 123 6.46 4.20 -10.25
C ASP A 123 5.05 4.82 -10.22
N LEU A 124 4.17 4.26 -9.39
CA LEU A 124 2.74 4.55 -9.35
C LEU A 124 2.44 6.03 -9.14
N LYS A 125 3.27 6.76 -8.38
CA LYS A 125 3.05 8.19 -8.14
C LYS A 125 3.15 9.05 -9.41
N TYR A 126 3.69 8.51 -10.49
CA TYR A 126 3.77 9.16 -11.81
C TYR A 126 2.69 8.70 -12.80
N TYR A 127 1.72 7.90 -12.37
CA TYR A 127 0.57 7.55 -13.21
C TYR A 127 -0.41 8.73 -13.31
N THR A 128 -1.11 8.85 -14.44
CA THR A 128 -2.32 9.69 -14.56
C THR A 128 -3.52 8.99 -13.92
N THR A 129 -4.63 9.69 -13.72
CA THR A 129 -5.83 9.06 -13.16
C THR A 129 -6.37 8.00 -14.12
N GLU A 130 -6.34 8.26 -15.42
CA GLU A 130 -6.78 7.35 -16.47
C GLU A 130 -5.91 6.08 -16.50
N GLU A 131 -4.58 6.23 -16.41
CA GLU A 131 -3.68 5.07 -16.30
C GLU A 131 -4.00 4.25 -15.03
N MET A 132 -4.30 4.89 -13.90
CA MET A 132 -4.69 4.21 -12.67
C MET A 132 -6.01 3.43 -12.79
N GLU A 133 -6.99 3.96 -13.51
CA GLU A 133 -8.27 3.28 -13.73
C GLU A 133 -8.10 1.98 -14.53
N THR A 134 -7.15 1.93 -15.47
CA THR A 134 -6.83 0.68 -16.20
C THR A 134 -6.23 -0.40 -15.30
N LEU A 135 -5.69 -0.03 -14.13
CA LEU A 135 -5.16 -0.96 -13.15
C LEU A 135 -6.26 -1.59 -12.27
N LEU A 136 -7.48 -1.05 -12.25
CA LEU A 136 -8.59 -1.64 -11.50
C LEU A 136 -9.18 -2.87 -12.21
#